data_AF-A0A5J4STR9-F1
#
_entry.id   AF-A0A5J4STR9-F1
#
_cell.length_a   1.000
_cell.length_b   1.000
_cell.length_c   1.000
_cell.angle_alpha   90.00
_cell.angle_beta   90.00
_cell.angle_gamma   90.00
#
_symmetry.space_group_name_H-M   'P 1'
#
loop_
_entity.id
_entity.type
_entity.pdbx_description
1 polymer ?
#
loop_
_entity_poly.entity_id
_entity_poly.type
_entity_poly.pdbx_seq_one_letter_code
_entity_poly.pdbx_strand_id
1 'polypeptide(L)' 'MKKFIFNIVSNIKESYNELVHKVSWPSYSMLTSSAVAVLYASLLIALLVFAMDFSFQFIMGKIIYPH' A
#
# COMPACT_ATOMS: atom_id res chain seq x y z
N MET A 1 17.19 36.71 9.88
CA MET A 1 16.83 35.31 10.21
C MET A 1 15.36 35.14 10.62
N LYS A 2 14.81 35.89 11.58
CA LYS A 2 13.40 35.76 12.01
C LYS A 2 12.36 35.93 10.88
N LYS A 3 12.63 36.81 9.90
CA LYS A 3 11.77 37.05 8.73
C LYS A 3 11.64 35.84 7.78
N PHE A 4 12.68 34.99 7.73
CA PHE A 4 12.67 33.79 6.88
C PHE A 4 11.79 32.69 7.49
N ILE A 5 11.89 32.47 8.80
CA ILE A 5 11.04 31.52 9.56
C ILE A 5 9.56 31.91 9.44
N PHE A 6 9.23 33.19 9.56
CA PHE A 6 7.84 33.67 9.47
C PHE A 6 7.21 33.41 8.09
N ASN A 7 7.97 33.59 7.01
CA ASN A 7 7.51 33.28 5.66
C ASN A 7 7.28 31.78 5.43
N ILE A 8 8.16 30.90 5.93
CA ILE A 8 7.98 29.45 5.82
C ILE A 8 6.72 28.99 6.55
N VAL A 9 6.50 29.50 7.77
CA VAL A 9 5.29 29.16 8.54
C VAL A 9 4.03 29.62 7.81
N SER A 10 4.06 30.81 7.19
CA SER A 10 2.95 31.30 6.36
C SER A 10 2.70 30.40 5.14
N ASN A 11 3.76 30.00 4.42
CA ASN A 11 3.65 29.15 3.24
C ASN A 11 3.10 27.75 3.57
N ILE A 12 3.54 27.13 4.67
CA ILE A 12 3.02 25.83 5.12
C ILE A 12 1.54 25.94 5.51
N LYS A 13 1.15 27.06 6.12
CA LYS A 13 -0.23 27.32 6.53
C LYS A 13 -1.15 27.50 5.31
N GLU A 14 -0.66 28.18 4.28
CA GLU A 14 -1.36 28.33 2.99
C GLU A 14 -1.50 26.97 2.29
N SER A 15 -0.41 26.19 2.20
CA SER A 15 -0.45 24.83 1.62
C SER A 15 -1.37 23.88 2.38
N TYR A 16 -1.47 23.99 3.71
CA TYR A 16 -2.42 23.20 4.49
C TYR A 16 -3.87 23.59 4.17
N ASN A 17 -4.14 24.89 4.07
CA ASN A 17 -5.47 25.39 3.70
C ASN A 17 -5.86 24.94 2.29
N GLU A 18 -4.94 24.95 1.33
CA GLU A 18 -5.17 24.48 -0.04
C GLU A 18 -5.41 22.97 -0.12
N LEU A 19 -4.58 22.17 0.56
CA LEU A 19 -4.70 20.71 0.55
C LEU A 19 -5.96 20.21 1.29
N VAL A 20 -6.49 20.98 2.25
CA VAL A 20 -7.70 20.60 2.99
C VAL A 20 -8.97 21.13 2.33
N HIS A 21 -8.94 22.35 1.79
CA HIS A 21 -10.14 23.00 1.24
C HIS A 21 -10.29 22.90 -0.28
N LYS A 22 -9.22 22.57 -1.02
CA LYS A 22 -9.22 22.51 -2.49
C LYS A 22 -8.87 21.13 -3.06
N VAL A 23 -8.83 20.12 -2.20
CA VAL A 23 -8.71 18.72 -2.60
C VAL A 23 -9.96 18.02 -2.13
N SER A 24 -10.68 17.40 -3.07
CA SER A 24 -11.76 16.48 -2.77
C SER A 24 -11.16 15.23 -2.12
N TRP A 25 -10.84 15.31 -0.83
CA TRP A 25 -10.46 14.14 -0.06
C TRP A 25 -11.59 13.11 -0.22
N PRO A 26 -11.28 11.91 -0.73
CA PRO A 26 -12.28 10.85 -0.82
C PRO A 26 -12.82 10.62 0.58
N SER A 27 -14.13 10.40 0.71
CA SER A 27 -14.68 10.08 2.03
C SER A 27 -13.93 8.86 2.58
N TYR A 28 -13.64 8.86 3.88
CA TYR A 28 -12.84 7.82 4.54
C TYR A 28 -13.34 6.40 4.20
N SER A 29 -14.64 6.22 4.00
CA SER A 29 -15.27 4.96 3.59
C SER A 29 -14.82 4.44 2.22
N MET A 30 -14.50 5.33 1.26
CA MET A 30 -13.96 4.93 -0.05
C MET A 30 -12.48 4.57 0.02
N LEU A 31 -11.71 5.21 0.90
CA LEU A 31 -10.31 4.85 1.12
C LEU A 31 -10.19 3.45 1.70
N THR A 32 -11.04 3.14 2.69
CA THR A 32 -11.09 1.81 3.29
C THR A 32 -11.56 0.76 2.28
N SER A 33 -12.52 1.06 1.39
CA SER A 33 -12.96 0.08 0.39
C SER A 33 -11.85 -0.25 -0.62
N SER A 34 -11.08 0.75 -1.10
CA SER A 34 -9.92 0.50 -1.96
C SER A 34 -8.78 -0.23 -1.23
N ALA A 35 -8.51 0.10 0.03
CA ALA A 35 -7.50 -0.58 0.83
C ALA A 35 -7.86 -2.05 1.08
N VAL A 36 -9.12 -2.33 1.37
CA VAL A 36 -9.63 -3.70 1.57
C VAL A 36 -9.53 -4.52 0.28
N ALA A 37 -9.80 -3.93 -0.89
CA ALA A 37 -9.61 -4.60 -2.17
C ALA A 37 -8.15 -5.01 -2.40
N VAL A 38 -7.18 -4.14 -2.06
CA VAL A 38 -5.74 -4.45 -2.16
C VAL A 38 -5.34 -5.55 -1.16
N LEU A 39 -5.93 -5.55 0.04
CA LEU A 39 -5.70 -6.59 1.06
C LEU A 39 -6.18 -7.97 0.56
N TYR A 40 -7.36 -8.03 -0.09
CA TYR A 40 -7.81 -9.27 -0.72
C TYR A 40 -6.94 -9.70 -1.89
N ALA A 41 -6.48 -8.75 -2.72
CA ALA A 41 -5.59 -9.04 -3.83
C ALA A 41 -4.25 -9.63 -3.34
N SER A 42 -3.64 -9.06 -2.30
CA SER A 42 -2.38 -9.58 -1.73
C SER A 42 -2.56 -10.94 -1.08
N LEU A 43 -3.69 -11.17 -0.41
CA LEU A 43 -4.03 -12.47 0.18
C LEU A 43 -4.16 -13.57 -0.89
N LEU A 44 -4.79 -13.26 -2.03
CA LEU A 44 -4.94 -14.22 -3.13
C LEU A 44 -3.58 -14.59 -3.73
N ILE A 45 -2.71 -13.59 -3.94
CA ILE A 45 -1.35 -13.81 -4.45
C ILE A 45 -0.53 -14.64 -3.47
N ALA A 46 -0.64 -14.38 -2.16
CA ALA A 46 0.04 -15.18 -1.14
C ALA A 46 -0.38 -16.66 -1.19
N LEU A 47 -1.67 -16.94 -1.39
CA LEU A 47 -2.17 -18.32 -1.51
C LEU A 47 -1.65 -19.01 -2.78
N LEU A 48 -1.58 -18.29 -3.91
CA LEU A 48 -1.03 -18.82 -5.16
C LEU A 48 0.46 -19.18 -5.03
N VAL A 49 1.26 -18.28 -4.44
CA VAL A 49 2.69 -18.55 -4.19
C VAL A 49 2.86 -19.75 -3.26
N PHE A 50 2.04 -19.84 -2.20
CA PHE A 50 2.06 -20.99 -1.30
C PHE A 50 1.76 -22.32 -2.01
N ALA A 51 0.76 -22.34 -2.91
CA ALA A 51 0.44 -23.53 -3.71
C ALA A 51 1.59 -23.91 -4.67
N MET A 52 2.26 -22.91 -5.25
CA MET A 52 3.42 -23.10 -6.11
C MET A 52 4.61 -23.65 -5.32
N ASP A 53 4.90 -23.10 -4.14
CA ASP A 53 5.96 -23.56 -3.24
C ASP A 53 5.74 -25.02 -2.82
N PHE A 54 4.49 -25.38 -2.50
CA PHE A 54 4.13 -26.75 -2.16
C PHE A 54 4.29 -27.69 -3.35
N SER A 55 3.86 -27.26 -4.53
CA SER A 55 3.96 -28.03 -5.78
C SER A 55 5.43 -28.28 -6.14
N PHE A 56 6.30 -27.29 -6.01
CA PHE A 56 7.73 -27.44 -6.26
C PHE A 56 8.40 -28.39 -5.26
N GLN A 57 8.08 -28.31 -3.98
CA GLN A 57 8.59 -29.26 -2.98
C GLN A 57 8.16 -30.70 -3.28
N PHE A 58 6.89 -30.89 -3.65
CA PHE A 58 6.37 -32.22 -3.99
C PHE A 58 6.99 -32.78 -5.28
N ILE A 59 7.13 -31.97 -6.32
CA ILE A 59 7.73 -32.38 -7.60
C ILE A 59 9.22 -32.68 -7.42
N MET A 60 9.97 -31.80 -6.75
CA MET A 60 11.40 -32.01 -6.49
C MET A 60 11.64 -33.25 -5.63
N GLY A 61 10.88 -33.40 -4.53
CA GLY A 61 11.04 -34.50 -3.58
C GLY A 61 10.57 -35.86 -4.10
N LYS A 62 9.63 -35.90 -5.07
CA LYS A 62 9.03 -37.15 -5.55
C LYS A 62 9.46 -37.56 -6.96
N ILE A 63 9.89 -36.62 -7.80
CA ILE A 63 10.18 -36.87 -9.23
C ILE A 63 11.66 -36.66 -9.58
N ILE A 64 12.32 -35.62 -9.03
CA ILE A 64 13.68 -35.23 -9.47
C ILE A 64 14.80 -35.78 -8.58
N TYR A 65 14.59 -35.91 -7.26
CA TYR A 65 15.51 -36.64 -6.38
C TYR A 65 14.85 -37.93 -5.85
N PRO A 66 14.72 -38.97 -6.67
CA PRO A 66 14.34 -40.29 -6.18
C PRO A 66 15.57 -40.92 -5.50
N HIS A 67 15.66 -40.77 -4.19
CA HIS A 67 16.35 -41.73 -3.32
C HIS A 67 15.36 -42.23 -2.28
#